data_AF-A0A1G5KFX3-F1
#
_entry.id   AF-A0A1G5KFX3-F1
#
_cell.length_a   1.000
_cell.length_b   1.000
_cell.length_c   1.000
_cell.angle_alpha   90.00
_cell.angle_beta   90.00
_cell.angle_gamma   90.00
#
_symmetry.space_group_name_H-M   'P 1'
#
loop_
_entity.id
_entity.type
_entity.pdbx_description
1 polymer ?
#
loop_
_entity_poly.entity_id
_entity_poly.type
_entity_poly.pdbx_seq_one_letter_code
_entity_poly.pdbx_strand_id
1 'polypeptide(L)' 'MISNGFENNRNNDYINRELGIILEDLHDENVLTSNGILYFIDTVFYLTEDFGLKD' A
#
# COMPACT_ATOMS: atom_id res chain seq x y z
N MET A 1 -4.80 -10.97 -8.10
CA MET A 1 -5.23 -9.84 -8.95
C MET A 1 -4.29 -8.69 -8.61
N ILE A 2 -3.63 -8.08 -9.60
CA ILE A 2 -2.76 -6.92 -9.36
C ILE A 2 -3.64 -5.68 -9.51
N SER A 3 -3.63 -4.79 -8.51
CA SER A 3 -4.36 -3.51 -8.56
C SER A 3 -3.35 -2.38 -8.39
N ASN A 4 -3.24 -1.48 -9.36
CA ASN A 4 -2.27 -0.38 -9.35
C ASN A 4 -0.82 -0.82 -9.07
N GLY A 5 -0.42 -2.00 -9.57
CA GLY A 5 0.92 -2.56 -9.34
C GLY A 5 1.15 -3.16 -7.94
N PHE A 6 0.16 -3.12 -7.05
CA PHE A 6 0.21 -3.81 -5.77
C PHE A 6 -0.19 -5.27 -5.92
N GLU A 7 0.67 -6.14 -5.41
CA GLU A 7 0.47 -7.56 -5.27
C GLU A 7 0.19 -7.89 -3.80
N ASN A 8 -0.86 -8.67 -3.54
CA ASN A 8 -1.06 -9.25 -2.22
C ASN A 8 0.03 -10.30 -1.99
N ASN A 9 0.91 -10.05 -1.02
CA ASN A 9 2.02 -10.93 -0.69
C ASN A 9 1.56 -12.01 0.30
N ARG A 10 0.89 -11.58 1.38
CA ARG A 10 0.35 -12.43 2.45
C ARG A 10 -0.67 -11.62 3.25
N ASN A 11 -1.74 -12.26 3.72
CA ASN A 11 -2.78 -11.59 4.51
C ASN A 11 -3.26 -10.29 3.82
N ASN A 12 -3.19 -9.14 4.49
CA ASN A 12 -3.56 -7.83 3.97
C ASN A 12 -2.31 -6.96 3.79
N ASP A 13 -1.20 -7.62 3.47
CA ASP A 13 0.07 -7.00 3.16
C ASP A 13 0.23 -6.97 1.65
N TYR A 14 0.48 -5.77 1.13
CA TYR A 14 0.55 -5.48 -0.29
C TYR A 14 1.92 -4.90 -0.63
N ILE A 15 2.52 -5.40 -1.70
CA ILE A 15 3.82 -4.93 -2.19
C ILE A 15 3.69 -4.37 -3.60
N ASN A 16 4.23 -3.18 -3.82
CA ASN A 16 4.48 -2.62 -5.13
C ASN A 16 5.99 -2.47 -5.31
N ARG A 17 6.61 -3.45 -5.98
CA ARG A 17 8.05 -3.48 -6.23
C ARG A 17 8.50 -2.38 -7.20
N GLU A 18 7.61 -1.94 -8.07
CA GLU A 18 7.91 -0.88 -9.04
C GLU A 18 8.07 0.49 -8.35
N LEU A 19 7.23 0.77 -7.36
CA LEU A 19 7.30 1.99 -6.56
C LEU A 19 8.23 1.86 -5.34
N GLY A 20 8.64 0.64 -4.97
CA GLY A 20 9.38 0.39 -3.74
C GLY A 20 8.56 0.60 -2.47
N ILE A 21 7.27 0.26 -2.50
CA ILE A 21 6.33 0.46 -1.36
C ILE A 21 5.79 -0.88 -0.88
N ILE A 22 5.72 -1.04 0.44
CA ILE A 22 5.01 -2.13 1.11
C ILE A 22 3.96 -1.51 2.05
N LEU A 23 2.73 -2.01 1.97
CA LEU A 23 1.62 -1.67 2.85
C LEU A 23 1.33 -2.88 3.72
N GLU A 24 1.38 -2.73 5.04
CA GLU A 24 0.98 -3.79 5.98
C GLU A 24 -0.33 -3.41 6.69
N ASP A 25 -1.12 -4.44 7.01
CA ASP A 25 -2.42 -4.34 7.69
C ASP A 25 -3.46 -3.47 6.97
N LEU A 26 -3.48 -3.55 5.64
CA LEU A 26 -4.42 -2.81 4.80
C LEU A 26 -5.76 -3.55 4.66
N HIS A 27 -6.67 -3.30 5.58
CA HIS A 27 -8.05 -3.79 5.54
C HIS A 27 -9.07 -2.65 5.36
N ASP A 28 -10.29 -3.00 4.97
CA ASP A 28 -11.38 -2.04 4.80
C ASP A 28 -11.68 -1.23 6.08
N GLU A 29 -11.55 -1.81 7.28
CA GLU A 29 -11.74 -1.09 8.55
C GLU A 29 -10.68 -0.01 8.82
N ASN A 30 -9.49 -0.17 8.23
CA ASN A 30 -8.36 0.73 8.35
C ASN A 30 -8.38 1.83 7.27
N VAL A 31 -9.39 1.82 6.40
CA VAL A 31 -9.55 2.78 5.30
C VAL A 31 -10.84 3.57 5.47
N LEU A 32 -10.72 4.81 5.94
CA LEU A 32 -11.84 5.74 5.99
C LEU A 32 -11.94 6.52 4.68
N THR A 33 -13.16 6.77 4.20
CA THR A 33 -13.39 7.60 3.01
C THR A 33 -14.25 8.81 3.37
N SER A 34 -13.82 10.01 3.02
CA SER A 34 -14.61 11.24 3.19
C SER A 34 -14.42 12.17 2.00
N ASN A 35 -15.51 12.61 1.38
CA ASN A 35 -15.50 13.45 0.17
C ASN A 35 -14.62 12.90 -0.98
N GLY A 36 -14.54 11.57 -1.11
CA GLY A 36 -13.69 10.89 -2.11
C GLY A 36 -12.21 10.83 -1.75
N ILE A 37 -11.80 11.34 -0.59
CA ILE A 37 -10.44 11.24 -0.06
C ILE A 37 -10.35 10.01 0.84
N LEU A 38 -9.30 9.20 0.63
CA LEU A 38 -8.98 8.05 1.47
C LEU A 38 -8.06 8.47 2.62
N TYR A 39 -8.39 8.01 3.82
CA TYR A 39 -7.61 8.18 5.03
C TYR A 39 -7.26 6.80 5.56
N PHE A 40 -5.98 6.47 5.53
CA PHE A 40 -5.45 5.23 6.06
C PHE A 40 -5.13 5.44 7.53
N ILE A 41 -5.75 4.63 8.39
CA ILE A 41 -5.51 4.61 9.83
C ILE A 41 -4.96 3.22 10.19
N ASP A 42 -4.01 3.17 11.13
CA ASP A 42 -3.41 1.90 11.60
C ASP A 42 -2.78 1.02 10.49
N THR A 43 -2.51 1.58 9.31
CA THR A 43 -1.76 0.93 8.22
C THR A 43 -0.30 1.37 8.27
N VAL A 44 0.64 0.44 8.14
CA VAL A 44 2.08 0.76 8.12
C VAL A 44 2.59 0.82 6.68
N PHE A 45 3.30 1.91 6.36
CA PHE A 45 3.93 2.12 5.07
C PHE A 45 5.44 1.91 5.21
N TYR A 46 5.99 0.89 4.57
CA TYR A 46 7.43 0.74 4.42
C TYR A 46 7.88 1.16 3.04
N LEU A 47 9.04 1.79 3.01
CA LEU A 47 9.75 2.13 1.78
C LEU A 47 10.92 1.16 1.66
N THR A 48 11.07 0.55 0.48
CA THR A 48 12.24 -0.26 0.17
C THR A 48 13.37 0.65 -0.33
N GLU A 49 14.56 0.08 -0.50
CA GLU A 49 15.70 0.79 -1.09
C GLU A 49 15.40 1.31 -2.51
N ASP A 50 14.44 0.68 -3.21
CA ASP A 50 14.02 1.06 -4.56
C ASP A 50 13.09 2.28 -4.60
N PHE A 51 12.62 2.78 -3.45
CA PHE A 51 11.67 3.88 -3.40
C PHE A 51 12.27 5.16 -4.00
N GLY A 52 11.61 5.66 -5.05
CA GLY A 52 12.04 6.89 -5.74
C GLY A 52 13.30 6.73 -6.61
N LEU A 53 13.78 5.51 -6.83
CA LEU A 53 14.92 5.23 -7.72
C LEU A 53 14.54 5.15 -9.21
N LYS A 54 13.31 5.51 -9.57
CA LYS A 54 12.88 5.61 -10.97
C LYS A 54 13.10 7.02 -11.51
N ASP A 55 13.83 7.09 -12.62
CA ASP A 55 13.98 8.28 -13.49
C ASP A 55 12.67 8.62 -14.23
#